data_AF-A0A6A6J6D6-F1
#
_entry.id   AF-A0A6A6J6D6-F1
#
_cell.length_a   1.000
_cell.length_b   1.000
_cell.length_c   1.000
_cell.angle_alpha   90.00
_cell.angle_beta   90.00
_cell.angle_gamma   90.00
#
_symmetry.space_group_name_H-M   'P 1'
#
loop_
_entity.id
_entity.type
_entity.pdbx_description
1 polymer ?
#
loop_
_entity_poly.entity_id
_entity_poly.type
_entity_poly.pdbx_seq_one_letter_code
_entity_poly.pdbx_strand_id
1 'polypeptide(L)' 'FAANRQYMLSNMGFIGLVPSTARVGDEVALVFGAQTPFVIRKEKNGCFKMIGECYVHGIMMGE' A
#
# COMPACT_ATOMS: atom_id res chain seq x y z
N PHE A 1 15.37 -9.88 1.82
CA PHE A 1 14.09 -9.33 2.30
C PHE A 1 13.59 -8.08 1.55
N ALA A 2 14.29 -7.56 0.52
CA ALA A 2 13.86 -6.39 -0.27
C ALA A 2 13.62 -6.67 -1.77
N ALA A 3 13.80 -7.92 -2.24
CA ALA A 3 13.48 -8.26 -3.62
C ALA A 3 11.95 -8.20 -3.78
N ASN A 4 11.47 -7.35 -4.69
CA ASN A 4 10.06 -7.17 -5.07
C ASN A 4 9.25 -6.04 -4.38
N ARG A 5 9.92 -5.02 -3.83
CA ARG A 5 9.26 -3.76 -3.42
C ARG A 5 9.77 -2.57 -4.22
N GLN A 6 8.95 -1.52 -4.30
CA GLN A 6 9.28 -0.22 -4.89
C GLN A 6 8.88 0.91 -3.94
N TYR A 7 9.47 2.09 -4.13
CA TYR A 7 9.08 3.28 -3.38
C TYR A 7 7.75 3.83 -3.90
N MET A 8 6.95 4.37 -3.00
CA MET A 8 5.79 5.20 -3.34
C MET A 8 5.92 6.60 -2.74
N LEU A 9 5.27 7.55 -3.40
CA LEU A 9 4.92 8.85 -2.83
C LEU A 9 3.42 9.04 -3.04
N SER A 10 2.67 9.13 -1.94
CA SER A 10 1.22 9.36 -2.00
C SER A 10 0.89 10.83 -2.27
N ASN A 11 -0.33 11.11 -2.73
CA ASN A 11 -0.81 12.48 -2.93
C ASN A 11 -0.90 13.31 -1.64
N MET A 12 -0.89 12.67 -0.48
CA MET A 12 -0.86 13.33 0.84
C MET A 12 0.57 13.56 1.34
N GLY A 13 1.59 13.25 0.55
CA GLY A 13 3.01 13.45 0.89
C GLY A 13 3.66 12.30 1.67
N PHE A 14 2.94 11.21 1.96
CA PHE A 14 3.53 10.04 2.62
C PHE A 14 4.45 9.26 1.68
N ILE A 15 5.58 8.81 2.21
CA ILE A 15 6.54 7.93 1.54
C ILE A 15 6.39 6.50 2.08
N GLY A 16 6.61 5.51 1.24
CA GLY A 16 6.53 4.12 1.67
C GLY A 16 7.18 3.11 0.73
N LEU A 17 7.10 1.84 1.13
CA LEU A 17 7.50 0.69 0.34
C LEU A 17 6.28 -0.16 0.01
N VAL A 18 6.00 -0.31 -1.27
CA VAL A 18 4.85 -1.05 -1.80
C VAL A 18 5.31 -2.24 -2.64
N PRO A 19 4.44 -3.23 -2.93
CA PRO A 19 4.78 -4.31 -3.85
C PRO A 19 5.18 -3.78 -5.23
N SER A 20 6.06 -4.47 -5.95
CA SER A 20 6.48 -4.11 -7.32
C SER A 20 5.33 -4.10 -8.33
N THR A 21 4.22 -4.77 -8.03
CA THR A 21 3.00 -4.79 -8.84
C THR A 21 2.06 -3.61 -8.58
N ALA A 22 2.39 -2.76 -7.59
CA ALA A 22 1.69 -1.52 -7.34
C ALA A 22 1.93 -0.52 -8.49
N ARG A 23 0.96 0.35 -8.74
CA ARG A 23 1.03 1.38 -9.77
C ARG A 23 0.29 2.64 -9.35
N VAL A 24 0.52 3.73 -10.09
CA VAL A 24 -0.22 4.99 -9.91
C VAL A 24 -1.73 4.74 -10.04
N GLY A 25 -2.48 5.29 -9.09
CA GLY A 25 -3.93 5.09 -8.96
C GLY A 25 -4.33 3.94 -8.03
N ASP A 26 -3.37 3.14 -7.55
CA ASP A 26 -3.62 2.25 -6.41
C ASP A 26 -3.72 3.07 -5.11
N GLU A 27 -4.47 2.56 -4.16
CA GLU A 27 -4.77 3.21 -2.89
C GLU A 27 -4.12 2.43 -1.74
N VAL A 28 -3.76 3.13 -0.66
CA VAL A 28 -3.31 2.49 0.59
C VAL A 28 -4.45 2.47 1.58
N ALA A 29 -4.73 1.31 2.15
CA ALA A 29 -5.78 1.13 3.14
C ALA A 29 -5.27 0.37 4.36
N LEU A 30 -5.69 0.82 5.55
CA LEU A 30 -5.59 0.05 6.77
C LEU A 30 -6.85 -0.80 6.91
N VAL A 31 -6.72 -2.10 6.70
CA VAL A 31 -7.84 -3.04 6.82
C VAL A 31 -8.12 -3.27 8.30
N PHE A 32 -9.39 -3.19 8.72
CA PHE A 32 -9.77 -3.40 10.12
C PHE A 32 -9.30 -4.77 10.61
N GLY A 33 -8.59 -4.77 11.74
CA GLY A 33 -8.02 -5.98 12.34
C GLY A 33 -6.66 -6.41 11.77
N ALA A 34 -6.16 -5.76 10.71
CA ALA A 34 -4.82 -6.02 10.21
C ALA A 34 -3.75 -5.19 10.94
N GLN A 35 -2.56 -5.74 11.07
CA GLN A 35 -1.43 -5.07 11.74
C GLN A 35 -0.61 -4.16 10.81
N THR A 36 -0.84 -4.23 9.49
CA THR A 36 -0.09 -3.50 8.47
C THR A 36 -1.04 -2.96 7.40
N PRO A 37 -0.72 -1.83 6.74
CA PRO A 37 -1.48 -1.34 5.62
C PRO A 37 -1.27 -2.19 4.37
N PHE A 38 -2.23 -2.10 3.46
CA PHE A 38 -2.23 -2.80 2.18
C PHE A 38 -2.39 -1.83 1.03
N VAL A 39 -1.78 -2.17 -0.09
CA VAL A 39 -2.12 -1.59 -1.38
C VAL A 39 -3.34 -2.31 -1.94
N ILE A 40 -4.35 -1.54 -2.28
CA ILE A 40 -5.58 -2.00 -2.91
C ILE A 40 -5.81 -1.26 -4.23
N ARG A 41 -6.51 -1.91 -5.15
CA ARG A 41 -6.86 -1.33 -6.45
C ARG A 41 -8.34 -1.42 -6.69
N LYS A 42 -8.97 -0.28 -7.00
CA LYS A 42 -10.39 -0.24 -7.35
C LYS A 42 -10.64 -0.88 -8.71
N GLU A 43 -11.61 -1.78 -8.77
CA GLU A 43 -12.06 -2.45 -9.99
C GLU A 43 -13.40 -1.86 -10.47
N LYS A 44 -13.74 -2.08 -11.75
CA LYS A 44 -14.95 -1.49 -12.37
C LYS A 44 -16.26 -1.96 -11.74
N ASN A 45 -16.26 -3.14 -11.12
CA ASN A 45 -17.42 -3.74 -10.46
C ASN A 45 -17.66 -3.20 -9.05
N GLY A 46 -16.91 -2.19 -8.61
CA GLY A 46 -17.03 -1.62 -7.25
C GLY A 46 -16.28 -2.43 -6.19
N CYS A 47 -15.63 -3.54 -6.55
CA CYS A 47 -14.76 -4.27 -5.65
C CYS A 47 -13.35 -3.67 -5.62
N PHE A 48 -12.58 -4.07 -4.61
CA PHE A 48 -11.16 -3.77 -4.51
C PHE A 48 -10.36 -5.06 -4.66
N LYS A 49 -9.33 -5.02 -5.49
CA LYS A 49 -8.33 -6.07 -5.58
C LYS A 49 -7.20 -5.79 -4.59
N MET A 50 -6.87 -6.78 -3.77
CA MET A 50 -5.70 -6.73 -2.90
C MET A 50 -4.43 -6.91 -3.73
N ILE A 51 -3.52 -5.92 -3.68
CA ILE A 51 -2.23 -5.97 -4.39
C ILE A 51 -1.15 -6.54 -3.46
N GLY A 52 -1.16 -6.17 -2.18
CA GLY A 52 -0.28 -6.74 -1.16
C GLY A 52 0.01 -5.79 0.00
N GLU A 53 0.72 -6.27 1.00
CA GLU A 53 1.14 -5.50 2.18
C GLU A 53 2.14 -4.39 1.82
N CYS A 54 2.05 -3.25 2.50
CA CYS A 54 2.98 -2.15 2.33
C CYS A 54 3.49 -1.58 3.64
N TYR A 55 4.55 -0.78 3.55
CA TYR A 55 5.03 0.05 4.63
C TYR A 55 4.80 1.51 4.27
N VAL A 56 4.25 2.29 5.20
CA VAL A 56 4.09 3.73 5.05
C VAL A 56 4.75 4.43 6.22
N HIS A 57 5.74 5.25 5.91
CA HIS A 57 6.50 5.99 6.89
C HIS A 57 5.60 7.01 7.60
N GLY A 58 5.70 7.08 8.93
CA GLY A 58 4.90 7.97 9.78
C GLY A 58 3.46 7.50 10.06
N ILE A 59 2.98 6.46 9.36
CA ILE A 59 1.68 5.81 9.65
C ILE A 59 1.91 4.50 10.42
N MET A 60 2.97 3.76 10.08
CA MET A 60 3.38 2.59 10.85
C MET A 60 4.48 2.93 11.84
N MET A 61 4.24 2.57 13.11
CA MET A 61 5.26 2.50 14.17
C MET A 61 5.95 1.14 14.10
N GLY A 62 6.75 0.93 13.06
CA GLY A 62 7.57 -0.27 12.89
C GLY A 62 9.04 0.11 13.00
N GLU A 63 9.50 0.31 14.23
CA GLU A 63 10.92 0.09 14.58
C GLU A 63 11.19 -1.41 14.71
#